data_AF-A0A7K8R7S5-F1
#
_entry.id   AF-A0A7K8R7S5-F1
#
_cell.length_a   1.000
_cell.length_b   1.000
_cell.length_c   1.000
_cell.angle_alpha   90.00
_cell.angle_beta   90.00
_cell.angle_gamma   90.00
#
_symmetry.space_group_name_H-M   'P 1'
#
loop_
_entity.id
_entity.type
_entity.pdbx_description
1 polymer ?
#
loop_
_entity_poly.entity_id
_entity_poly.type
_entity_poly.pdbx_seq_one_letter_code
_entity_poly.pdbx_strand_id
1 'polypeptide(L)'
;GQGLGKRQDGIAEAIRVKVKCDTAGVGHDAAEPFTFHWWDHVFNKAAANIAVEAAQDGISVKALSEQGGRVSNKKPRKASSAGSLLYGRFVKSATLTARGEESVTLPTASESEEEEEDKLDLSSVRR
;
A
#
# COMPACT_ATOMS: atom_id res chain seq x y z
N GLY A 1 -5.79 -14.13 -39.09
CA GLY A 1 -5.69 -13.25 -40.28
C GLY A 1 -4.45 -12.38 -40.14
N GLN A 2 -4.06 -11.64 -41.18
CA GLN A 2 -2.77 -10.90 -41.21
C GLN A 2 -2.72 -9.62 -40.37
N GLY A 3 -3.79 -9.25 -39.64
CA GLY A 3 -3.85 -8.00 -38.87
C GLY A 3 -4.71 -6.93 -39.54
N LEU A 4 -5.25 -6.01 -38.75
CA LEU A 4 -6.16 -4.95 -39.22
C LEU A 4 -5.39 -3.75 -39.82
N GLY A 5 -6.07 -2.91 -40.61
CA GLY A 5 -5.54 -1.64 -41.13
C GLY A 5 -5.04 -1.70 -42.60
N LYS A 6 -4.85 -0.52 -43.22
CA LYS A 6 -4.51 -0.37 -44.65
C LYS A 6 -3.24 -1.12 -45.06
N ARG A 7 -2.29 -1.26 -44.13
CA ARG A 7 -1.01 -1.97 -44.33
C ARG A 7 -0.97 -3.34 -43.64
N GLN A 8 -2.08 -3.79 -43.05
CA GLN A 8 -2.16 -5.02 -42.24
C GLN A 8 -1.25 -5.02 -40.99
N ASP A 9 -0.82 -3.85 -40.52
CA ASP A 9 0.08 -3.72 -39.35
C ASP A 9 -0.63 -3.90 -37.99
N GLY A 10 -1.95 -4.13 -37.97
CA GLY A 10 -2.74 -4.23 -36.75
C GLY A 10 -2.57 -5.57 -36.02
N ILE A 11 -2.93 -5.61 -34.74
CA ILE A 11 -2.80 -6.82 -33.91
C ILE A 11 -3.61 -7.96 -34.54
N ALA A 12 -2.92 -9.04 -34.89
CA ALA A 12 -3.50 -10.22 -35.54
C ALA A 12 -4.13 -11.23 -34.57
N GLU A 13 -3.74 -11.17 -33.29
CA GLU A 13 -4.21 -12.06 -32.23
C GLU A 13 -4.99 -11.31 -31.14
N ALA A 14 -5.89 -11.99 -30.44
CA ALA A 14 -6.63 -11.37 -29.36
C ALA A 14 -5.72 -11.05 -28.15
N ILE A 15 -5.95 -9.90 -27.51
CA ILE A 15 -5.28 -9.54 -26.26
C ILE A 15 -5.71 -10.53 -25.17
N ARG A 16 -4.73 -11.15 -24.52
CA ARG A 16 -4.97 -12.04 -23.38
C ARG A 16 -4.87 -11.23 -22.09
N VAL A 17 -6.02 -11.04 -21.45
CA VAL A 17 -6.08 -10.39 -20.14
C VAL A 17 -5.92 -11.44 -19.04
N LYS A 18 -5.17 -11.09 -17.99
CA LYS A 18 -5.13 -11.88 -16.75
C LYS A 18 -6.05 -11.23 -15.74
N VAL A 19 -7.07 -11.95 -15.28
CA VAL A 19 -7.93 -11.49 -14.18
C VAL A 19 -7.18 -11.66 -12.88
N LYS A 20 -7.13 -10.59 -12.09
CA LYS A 20 -6.55 -10.59 -10.75
C LYS A 20 -7.69 -10.61 -9.74
N CYS A 21 -7.72 -11.63 -8.90
CA CYS A 21 -8.74 -11.81 -7.87
C CYS A 21 -8.25 -11.42 -6.46
N ASP A 22 -7.00 -10.96 -6.34
CA ASP A 22 -6.41 -10.53 -5.08
C ASP A 22 -6.40 -8.99 -4.97
N THR A 23 -6.29 -8.49 -3.74
CA THR A 23 -6.24 -7.05 -3.42
C THR A 23 -4.81 -6.53 -3.27
N ALA A 24 -3.79 -7.36 -3.53
CA ALA A 24 -2.40 -6.99 -3.31
C ALA A 24 -1.95 -5.93 -4.32
N GLY A 25 -1.21 -4.91 -3.88
CA GLY A 25 -0.61 -3.93 -4.79
C GLY A 25 0.63 -4.47 -5.51
N VAL A 26 1.11 -3.74 -6.52
CA VAL A 26 2.46 -3.96 -7.07
C VAL A 26 3.48 -3.66 -5.96
N GLY A 27 4.44 -4.57 -5.76
CA GLY A 27 5.41 -4.48 -4.66
C GLY A 27 4.89 -4.96 -3.30
N HIS A 28 3.74 -5.63 -3.25
CA HIS A 28 3.28 -6.30 -2.03
C HIS A 28 4.19 -7.48 -1.67
N ASP A 29 4.70 -7.49 -0.44
CA ASP A 29 5.43 -8.60 0.12
C ASP A 29 4.46 -9.65 0.69
N ALA A 30 4.37 -10.80 0.03
CA ALA A 30 3.52 -11.91 0.43
C ALA A 30 4.02 -12.60 1.72
N ALA A 31 5.28 -12.41 2.10
CA ALA A 31 5.84 -12.97 3.33
C ALA A 31 5.49 -12.14 4.57
N GLU A 32 5.16 -10.84 4.42
CA GLU A 32 4.90 -9.91 5.52
C GLU A 32 3.93 -10.45 6.59
N PRO A 33 2.79 -11.08 6.23
CA PRO A 33 1.85 -11.62 7.21
C PRO A 33 2.44 -12.73 8.09
N PHE A 34 3.45 -13.44 7.61
CA PHE A 34 4.10 -14.56 8.31
C PHE A 34 5.30 -14.13 9.17
N THR A 35 5.72 -12.86 9.07
CA THR A 35 6.87 -12.33 9.83
C THR A 35 6.53 -11.91 11.26
N PHE A 36 5.25 -11.84 11.63
CA PHE A 36 4.82 -11.36 12.94
C PHE A 36 4.38 -12.50 13.84
N HIS A 37 5.25 -12.88 14.78
CA HIS A 37 4.94 -13.85 15.81
C HIS A 37 4.25 -13.15 16.98
N TRP A 38 2.96 -12.86 16.83
CA TRP A 38 2.17 -12.15 17.87
C TRP A 38 2.30 -12.78 19.26
N TRP A 39 2.45 -14.10 19.34
CA TRP A 39 2.62 -14.85 20.58
C TRP A 39 3.92 -14.49 21.30
N ASP A 40 5.02 -14.31 20.57
CA ASP A 40 6.34 -13.98 21.10
C ASP A 40 6.32 -12.58 21.73
N HIS A 41 5.64 -11.64 21.09
CA HIS A 41 5.42 -10.30 21.63
C HIS A 41 4.61 -10.31 22.94
N VAL A 42 3.57 -11.13 23.02
CA VAL A 42 2.76 -11.26 24.25
C VAL A 42 3.59 -11.91 25.36
N PHE A 43 4.32 -12.98 25.05
CA PHE A 43 5.18 -13.68 25.98
C PHE A 43 6.28 -12.77 26.53
N ASN A 44 7.06 -12.12 25.66
CA ASN A 44 8.14 -11.24 26.07
C ASN A 44 7.64 -10.05 26.89
N LYS A 45 6.48 -9.50 26.53
CA LYS A 45 5.84 -8.42 27.30
C LYS A 45 5.37 -8.88 28.68
N ALA A 46 4.81 -10.08 28.79
CA ALA A 46 4.40 -10.64 30.06
C ALA A 46 5.61 -10.98 30.94
N ALA A 47 6.64 -11.61 30.38
CA ALA A 47 7.87 -11.94 31.08
C ALA A 47 8.58 -10.69 31.62
N ALA A 48 8.67 -9.63 30.82
CA ALA A 48 9.25 -8.36 31.25
C ALA A 48 8.43 -7.64 32.34
N ASN A 49 7.15 -8.00 32.52
CA ASN A 49 6.31 -7.42 33.57
C ASN A 49 6.49 -8.12 34.93
N ILE A 50 7.23 -9.23 35.00
CA ILE A 50 7.43 -9.98 36.23
C ILE A 50 8.77 -9.59 36.84
N ALA A 51 8.74 -9.06 38.06
CA ALA A 51 9.93 -8.83 38.88
C ALA A 51 10.03 -9.89 39.97
N VAL A 52 11.23 -10.45 40.13
CA VAL A 52 11.54 -11.44 41.16
C VAL A 52 12.58 -10.83 42.09
N GLU A 53 12.24 -10.69 43.37
CA GLU A 53 13.09 -10.15 44.41
C GLU A 53 13.42 -11.26 45.43
N ALA A 54 14.70 -11.45 45.73
CA ALA A 54 15.12 -12.32 46.82
C ALA A 54 15.05 -11.53 48.14
N ALA A 55 14.12 -11.90 49.01
CA ALA A 55 13.97 -11.36 50.35
C ALA A 55 14.63 -12.29 51.38
N GLN A 56 14.85 -11.77 52.59
CA GLN A 56 15.42 -12.54 53.70
C GLN A 56 14.57 -13.77 54.09
N ASP A 57 13.27 -13.74 53.78
CA ASP A 57 12.28 -14.79 54.07
C ASP A 57 11.90 -15.64 52.83
N GLY A 58 12.60 -15.48 51.70
CA GLY A 58 12.37 -16.26 50.49
C GLY A 58 12.22 -15.41 49.22
N ILE A 59 11.58 -15.97 48.19
CA ILE A 59 11.44 -15.35 46.87
C ILE A 59 10.08 -14.63 46.79
N SER A 60 10.09 -13.34 46.48
CA SER A 60 8.87 -12.55 46.22
C SER A 60 8.74 -12.25 44.73
N VAL A 61 7.56 -12.49 44.16
CA VAL A 61 7.25 -12.21 42.76
C VAL A 61 6.20 -11.11 42.69
N LYS A 62 6.46 -10.06 41.91
CA LYS A 62 5.57 -8.91 41.75
C LYS A 62 5.38 -8.59 40.28
N ALA A 63 4.19 -8.14 39.91
CA ALA A 63 3.97 -7.52 38.61
C ALA A 63 4.42 -6.05 38.68
N LEU A 64 5.19 -5.60 37.69
CA LEU A 64 5.67 -4.22 37.60
C LEU A 64 4.57 -3.24 37.15
N SER A 65 3.55 -3.75 36.45
CA SER A 65 2.41 -3.00 35.94
C SER A 65 1.13 -3.83 36.07
N GLU A 66 0.10 -3.23 36.68
CA GLU A 66 -1.28 -3.74 36.75
C GLU A 66 -2.03 -3.59 35.40
N GLN A 67 -1.58 -2.69 34.53
CA GLN A 67 -2.15 -2.57 33.18
C GLN A 67 -1.73 -3.77 32.33
N GLY A 68 -2.63 -4.75 32.22
CA GLY A 68 -2.54 -5.82 31.25
C GLY A 68 -2.31 -5.24 29.85
N GLY A 69 -1.15 -5.52 29.28
CA GLY A 69 -0.77 -4.97 27.98
C GLY A 69 -1.79 -5.33 26.90
N ARG A 70 -2.20 -4.36 26.07
CA ARG A 70 -3.06 -4.62 24.90
C ARG A 70 -2.48 -5.73 24.03
N VAL A 71 -3.22 -6.83 23.90
CA VAL A 71 -2.88 -7.96 23.03
C VAL A 71 -3.43 -7.69 21.63
N SER A 72 -2.60 -7.86 20.60
CA SER A 72 -2.99 -7.73 19.20
C SER A 72 -2.37 -8.87 18.40
N ASN A 73 -3.19 -9.56 17.61
CA ASN A 73 -2.70 -10.54 16.63
C ASN A 73 -2.11 -9.89 15.37
N LYS A 74 -2.24 -8.56 15.22
CA LYS A 74 -1.71 -7.80 14.09
C LYS A 74 -0.46 -7.03 14.48
N LYS A 75 0.52 -7.03 13.57
CA LYS A 75 1.74 -6.22 13.69
C LYS A 75 1.35 -4.75 13.75
N PRO A 76 1.85 -3.97 14.72
CA PRO A 76 1.65 -2.53 14.72
C PRO A 76 2.35 -1.95 13.49
N ARG A 77 1.55 -1.50 12.51
CA ARG A 77 2.07 -0.81 11.35
C ARG A 77 2.33 0.64 11.74
N LYS A 78 3.59 1.05 11.74
CA LYS A 78 3.93 2.48 11.71
C LYS A 78 3.34 2.98 10.40
N ALA A 79 2.37 3.89 10.45
CA ALA A 79 1.88 4.53 9.23
C ALA A 79 3.11 5.10 8.53
N SER A 80 3.51 4.53 7.40
CA SER A 80 4.56 5.11 6.59
C SER A 80 4.09 6.53 6.32
N SER A 81 4.87 7.53 6.72
CA SER A 81 4.64 8.93 6.41
C SER A 81 4.86 9.20 4.91
N ALA A 82 4.37 8.30 4.05
CA ALA A 82 4.12 8.56 2.67
C ALA A 82 2.92 9.51 2.65
N GLY A 83 3.23 10.79 2.83
CA GLY A 83 2.34 11.87 2.44
C GLY A 83 1.78 11.57 1.05
N SER A 84 0.53 11.99 0.85
CA SER A 84 -0.33 11.78 -0.31
C SER A 84 0.37 11.84 -1.67
N LEU A 85 1.11 10.81 -2.06
CA LEU A 85 1.55 10.62 -3.44
C LEU A 85 0.47 9.85 -4.17
N LEU A 86 -0.71 10.47 -4.27
CA LEU A 86 -1.84 9.92 -5.01
C LEU A 86 -1.51 9.78 -6.51
N TYR A 87 -0.57 10.59 -7.03
CA TYR A 87 -0.27 10.69 -8.46
C TYR A 87 1.22 10.61 -8.85
N GLY A 88 2.11 10.16 -7.96
CA GLY A 88 3.57 10.13 -8.22
C GLY A 88 4.13 8.87 -8.88
N ARG A 89 3.28 7.91 -9.31
CA ARG A 89 3.70 6.54 -9.67
C ARG A 89 3.28 6.07 -11.06
N PHE A 90 2.59 6.89 -11.84
CA PHE A 90 2.19 6.50 -13.19
C PHE A 90 3.37 6.65 -14.16
N VAL A 91 3.58 5.62 -14.98
CA VAL A 91 4.58 5.64 -16.05
C VAL A 91 3.92 6.23 -17.31
N LYS A 92 4.66 7.07 -18.04
CA LYS A 92 4.22 7.71 -19.29
C LYS A 92 3.73 6.64 -20.29
N SER A 93 2.56 6.86 -20.89
CA SER A 93 2.01 5.98 -21.93
C SER A 93 2.65 6.28 -23.30
N ALA A 94 2.81 5.24 -24.11
CA ALA A 94 3.27 5.33 -25.49
C ALA A 94 2.51 4.31 -26.34
N THR A 95 2.35 4.60 -27.64
CA THR A 95 1.71 3.70 -28.59
C THR A 95 2.79 2.88 -29.30
N LEU A 96 2.75 1.56 -29.15
CA LEU A 96 3.68 0.66 -29.82
C LEU A 96 3.19 0.40 -31.25
N THR A 97 3.93 0.86 -32.26
CA THR A 97 3.68 0.54 -33.66
C THR A 97 4.70 -0.49 -34.15
N ALA A 98 4.44 -1.14 -35.29
CA ALA A 98 5.37 -2.10 -35.90
C ALA A 98 6.76 -1.50 -36.26
N ARG A 99 6.92 -0.17 -36.22
CA ARG A 99 8.17 0.55 -36.48
C ARG A 99 8.85 1.10 -35.22
N GLY A 100 8.30 0.87 -34.03
CA GLY A 100 8.84 1.36 -32.76
C GLY A 100 7.83 2.13 -31.92
N GLU A 101 8.32 2.71 -30.82
CA GLU A 101 7.53 3.56 -29.92
C GLU A 101 7.24 4.91 -30.58
N GLU A 102 5.96 5.29 -30.66
CA GLU A 102 5.54 6.62 -31.09
C GLU A 102 5.04 7.39 -29.86
N SER A 103 5.79 8.42 -29.46
CA SER A 103 5.42 9.26 -28.31
C SER A 103 4.23 10.14 -28.69
N VAL A 104 3.16 10.08 -27.91
CA VAL A 104 2.03 10.99 -28.06
C VAL A 104 2.44 12.38 -27.53
N THR A 105 2.67 13.33 -28.44
CA THR A 105 2.70 14.76 -28.10
C THR A 105 1.25 15.24 -28.15
N LEU A 106 0.64 15.50 -26.99
CA LEU A 106 -0.70 16.08 -26.94
C LEU A 106 -0.66 17.46 -27.64
N PRO A 107 -1.63 17.79 -28.51
CA PRO A 107 -1.76 19.15 -28.99
C PRO A 107 -2.15 20.04 -27.79
N THR A 108 -1.40 21.11 -27.57
CA THR A 108 -1.79 22.25 -26.75
C THR A 108 -3.04 22.86 -27.36
N ALA A 109 -4.20 22.31 -27.04
CA ALA A 109 -5.47 22.85 -27.49
C ALA A 109 -5.84 24.03 -26.59
N SER A 110 -5.63 25.22 -27.16
CA SER A 110 -6.53 26.37 -27.13
C SER A 110 -6.98 26.91 -25.77
N GLU A 111 -6.43 28.09 -25.47
CA GLU A 111 -7.09 29.27 -24.88
C GLU A 111 -8.61 29.10 -24.69
N SER A 112 -9.07 28.99 -23.44
CA SER A 112 -10.47 29.16 -23.07
C SER A 112 -10.57 29.68 -21.63
N GLU A 113 -11.51 30.59 -21.45
CA GLU A 113 -11.60 31.65 -20.43
C GLU A 113 -11.65 31.19 -18.96
N GLU A 114 -11.26 32.12 -18.09
CA GLU A 114 -11.23 32.02 -16.63
C GLU A 114 -12.66 31.88 -16.07
N GLU A 115 -12.97 30.74 -15.45
CA GLU A 115 -14.11 30.60 -14.55
C GLU A 115 -13.63 30.15 -13.17
N GLU A 116 -14.05 30.93 -12.17
CA GLU A 116 -13.69 30.89 -10.75
C GLU A 116 -13.75 29.49 -10.12
N GLU A 117 -12.70 29.20 -9.34
CA GLU A 117 -12.55 27.98 -8.57
C GLU A 117 -13.48 27.97 -7.35
N ASP A 118 -14.64 27.32 -7.45
CA ASP A 118 -15.43 26.96 -6.27
C ASP A 118 -14.64 25.94 -5.41
N LYS A 119 -13.94 26.50 -4.42
CA LYS A 119 -13.19 25.79 -3.38
C LYS A 119 -14.13 24.91 -2.56
N LEU A 120 -14.29 23.65 -2.96
CA LEU A 120 -15.05 22.64 -2.21
C LEU A 120 -14.37 22.39 -0.86
N ASP A 121 -14.92 22.96 0.22
CA ASP A 121 -14.48 22.71 1.59
C ASP A 121 -14.95 21.33 2.06
N LEU A 122 -14.02 20.38 2.08
CA LEU A 122 -14.23 19.01 2.54
C LEU A 122 -13.99 18.83 4.04
N SER A 123 -14.02 19.90 4.84
CA SER A 123 -13.84 19.86 6.30
C SER A 123 -14.86 18.98 7.05
N SER A 124 -15.95 18.55 6.40
CA SER A 124 -17.00 17.74 7.01
C SER A 124 -16.80 16.21 6.93
N VAL A 125 -15.82 15.70 6.16
CA VAL A 125 -15.65 14.23 5.99
C VAL A 125 -14.85 13.62 7.15
N ARG A 126 -15.33 13.80 8.38
CA ARG A 126 -14.98 12.97 9.54
C ARG A 126 -16.17 12.89 10.49
N ARG A 127 -16.84 11.72 10.49
CA ARG A 127 -17.50 11.18 11.68
C ARG A 127 -17.35 9.67 11.68
#